data_AF-J5EKM0-F1
#
_entry.id   AF-J5EKM0-F1
#
_cell.length_a   1.000
_cell.length_b   1.000
_cell.length_c   1.000
_cell.angle_alpha   90.00
_cell.angle_beta   90.00
_cell.angle_gamma   90.00
#
_symmetry.space_group_name_H-M   'P 1'
#
loop_
_entity.id
_entity.type
_entity.pdbx_description
1 polymer ?
#
loop_
_entity_poly.entity_id
_entity_poly.type
_entity_poly.pdbx_seq_one_letter_code
_entity_poly.pdbx_strand_id
1 'polypeptide(L)' 'MFRGLFIVGAIAVGIAGAPAAQAAPPTTTTSPSPTTGGSAYYPTCRAACAAGVAPIYRGQPGYRPGLDRDNDGVACEVCH' A
#
# COMPACT_ATOMS: atom_id res chain seq x y z
N MET A 1 -45.89 4.91 60.84
CA MET A 1 -45.99 3.44 60.87
C MET A 1 -46.41 2.95 59.49
N PHE A 2 -45.47 2.60 58.61
CA PHE A 2 -45.75 1.66 57.51
C PHE A 2 -44.46 0.89 57.23
N ARG A 3 -44.42 -0.28 57.85
CA ARG A 3 -43.52 -1.39 57.55
C ARG A 3 -43.95 -1.93 56.19
N GLY A 4 -43.02 -2.13 55.25
CA GLY A 4 -43.34 -2.71 53.94
C GLY A 4 -42.08 -3.09 53.19
N LEU A 5 -41.81 -4.40 53.17
CA LEU A 5 -40.61 -5.09 52.74
C LEU A 5 -40.70 -5.44 51.23
N PHE A 6 -39.59 -5.21 50.51
CA PHE A 6 -39.07 -5.97 49.35
C PHE A 6 -39.97 -6.18 48.12
N ILE A 7 -39.52 -5.68 46.95
CA ILE A 7 -39.34 -6.54 45.77
C ILE A 7 -38.04 -6.14 45.07
N VAL A 8 -37.12 -7.11 45.04
CA VAL A 8 -35.88 -7.13 44.28
C VAL A 8 -36.23 -7.19 42.80
N GLY A 9 -36.02 -6.08 42.07
CA GLY A 9 -36.18 -6.02 40.61
C GLY A 9 -34.82 -5.88 39.95
N ALA A 10 -34.07 -6.97 39.84
CA ALA A 10 -32.90 -7.02 38.99
C ALA A 10 -33.35 -7.07 37.52
N ILE A 11 -33.29 -5.94 36.82
CA ILE A 11 -33.30 -5.92 35.35
C ILE A 11 -31.92 -5.48 34.89
N ALA A 12 -31.04 -6.46 34.73
CA ALA A 12 -29.85 -6.30 33.92
C ALA A 12 -30.28 -6.33 32.44
N VAL A 13 -30.54 -5.15 31.85
CA VAL A 13 -30.56 -5.03 30.38
C VAL A 13 -29.15 -4.68 29.96
N GLY A 14 -28.50 -5.66 29.35
CA GLY A 14 -27.14 -5.57 28.85
C GLY A 14 -27.01 -4.82 27.53
N ILE A 15 -25.76 -4.86 27.08
CA ILE A 15 -25.16 -4.49 25.79
C ILE A 15 -25.00 -2.99 25.51
N ALA A 16 -23.99 -2.42 26.18
CA ALA A 16 -23.20 -1.35 25.60
C ALA A 16 -22.56 -1.85 24.29
N GLY A 17 -23.21 -1.56 23.17
CA GLY A 17 -22.60 -1.70 21.85
C GLY A 17 -21.43 -0.73 21.74
N ALA A 18 -20.22 -1.25 21.72
CA ALA A 18 -19.05 -0.48 21.31
C ALA A 18 -19.26 -0.03 19.85
N PRO A 19 -18.96 1.22 19.47
CA PRO A 19 -18.90 1.57 18.07
C PRO A 19 -17.78 0.73 17.45
N ALA A 20 -18.14 -0.16 16.53
CA ALA A 20 -17.19 -0.80 15.66
C ALA A 20 -16.44 0.32 14.95
N ALA A 21 -15.18 0.54 15.34
CA ALA A 21 -14.24 1.33 14.59
C ALA A 21 -14.28 0.79 13.17
N GLN A 22 -14.80 1.60 12.25
CA GLN A 22 -14.76 1.31 10.83
C GLN A 22 -13.29 1.17 10.47
N ALA A 23 -12.87 -0.08 10.26
CA ALA A 23 -11.59 -0.37 9.64
C ALA A 23 -11.63 0.32 8.28
N ALA A 24 -10.82 1.38 8.12
CA ALA A 24 -10.58 1.97 6.82
C ALA A 24 -10.14 0.84 5.86
N PRO A 25 -10.61 0.82 4.61
CA PRO A 25 -10.13 -0.15 3.64
C PRO A 25 -8.60 -0.02 3.57
N PRO A 26 -7.85 -1.13 3.58
CA PRO A 26 -6.42 -1.06 3.31
C PRO A 26 -6.28 -0.43 1.92
N THR A 27 -5.65 0.73 1.85
CA THR A 27 -5.08 1.23 0.61
C THR A 27 -3.99 0.25 0.21
N THR A 28 -4.38 -0.82 -0.48
CA THR A 28 -3.45 -1.66 -1.22
C THR A 28 -2.93 -0.81 -2.37
N THR A 29 -1.94 0.03 -2.08
CA THR A 29 -0.93 0.35 -3.08
C THR A 29 -0.34 -1.00 -3.45
N THR A 30 -0.81 -1.56 -4.56
CA THR A 30 -0.27 -2.77 -5.16
C THR A 30 1.18 -2.48 -5.48
N SER A 31 2.06 -2.70 -4.52
CA SER A 31 3.49 -2.72 -4.76
C SER A 31 3.71 -3.90 -5.70
N PRO A 32 4.13 -3.68 -6.95
CA PRO A 32 4.38 -4.79 -7.86
C PRO A 32 5.42 -5.69 -7.19
N SER A 33 5.01 -6.91 -6.88
CA SER A 33 5.92 -7.95 -6.39
C SER A 33 7.09 -8.03 -7.38
N PRO A 34 8.35 -7.99 -6.92
CA PRO A 34 9.51 -7.96 -7.79
C PRO A 34 9.54 -9.25 -8.62
N THR A 35 9.02 -9.17 -9.84
CA THR A 35 9.25 -10.20 -10.85
C THR A 35 10.74 -10.18 -11.13
N THR A 36 11.40 -11.26 -10.72
CA THR A 36 12.81 -11.56 -10.90
C THR A 36 13.38 -10.82 -12.10
N GLY A 37 14.27 -9.86 -11.84
CA GLY A 37 14.80 -8.93 -12.83
C GLY A 37 15.28 -9.62 -14.10
N GLY A 38 14.49 -9.50 -15.16
CA GLY A 38 14.75 -10.01 -16.50
C GLY A 38 13.42 -10.27 -17.21
N SER A 39 13.04 -9.54 -18.25
CA SER A 39 13.66 -9.68 -19.58
C SER A 39 13.56 -8.41 -20.45
N ALA A 40 13.09 -7.28 -19.89
CA ALA A 40 13.09 -6.02 -20.61
C ALA A 40 14.51 -5.47 -20.67
N TYR A 41 15.02 -5.19 -21.87
CA TYR A 41 16.31 -4.54 -22.08
C TYR A 41 16.07 -3.27 -22.89
N TYR A 42 16.53 -2.14 -22.34
CA TYR A 42 16.48 -0.86 -23.01
C TYR A 42 17.91 -0.38 -23.26
N PRO A 43 18.30 -0.13 -24.52
CA PRO A 43 19.65 0.35 -24.82
C PRO A 43 19.88 1.79 -24.34
N THR A 44 18.82 2.59 -24.26
CA THR A 44 18.85 4.00 -23.83
C THR A 44 17.58 4.38 -23.08
N CYS A 45 17.63 5.47 -22.32
CA CYS A 45 16.44 6.02 -21.67
C CYS A 45 15.38 6.47 -22.66
N ARG A 46 15.77 6.99 -23.83
CA ARG A 46 14.84 7.25 -24.93
C ARG A 46 14.04 6.02 -25.35
N ALA A 47 14.64 4.83 -25.39
CA ALA A 47 13.92 3.59 -25.72
C ALA A 47 12.92 3.20 -24.62
N ALA A 48 13.33 3.33 -23.34
CA ALA A 48 12.45 3.09 -22.20
C ALA A 48 11.25 4.07 -22.17
N CYS A 49 11.49 5.35 -22.46
CA CYS A 49 10.46 6.37 -22.53
C CYS A 49 9.53 6.18 -23.74
N ALA A 50 10.07 5.80 -24.90
CA ALA A 50 9.26 5.46 -26.07
C ALA A 50 8.35 4.24 -25.82
N ALA A 51 8.80 3.32 -24.95
CA ALA A 51 7.98 2.20 -24.46
C ALA A 51 7.01 2.60 -23.34
N GLY A 52 7.06 3.84 -22.84
CA GLY A 52 6.19 4.32 -21.77
C GLY A 52 6.47 3.69 -20.40
N VAL A 53 7.67 3.14 -20.19
CA VAL A 53 8.04 2.45 -18.94
C VAL A 53 8.92 3.28 -18.01
N ALA A 54 9.39 4.45 -18.46
CA ALA A 54 10.18 5.35 -17.64
C ALA A 54 9.27 6.20 -16.72
N PRO A 55 9.69 6.52 -15.48
CA PRO A 55 10.96 6.13 -14.83
C PRO A 55 11.01 4.65 -14.41
N ILE A 56 12.18 4.02 -14.50
CA ILE A 56 12.40 2.60 -14.14
C ILE A 56 13.10 2.51 -12.79
N TYR A 57 12.50 1.83 -11.82
CA TYR A 57 13.06 1.72 -10.46
C TYR A 57 13.97 0.51 -10.27
N ARG A 58 14.92 0.59 -9.33
CA ARG A 58 15.72 -0.57 -8.88
C ARG A 58 14.82 -1.77 -8.57
N GLY A 59 15.14 -2.91 -9.18
CA GLY A 59 14.38 -4.16 -9.03
C GLY A 59 13.23 -4.33 -10.02
N GLN A 60 12.90 -3.31 -10.81
CA GLN A 60 11.97 -3.47 -11.93
C GLN A 60 12.65 -4.10 -13.16
N PRO A 61 11.90 -4.85 -13.98
CA PRO A 61 12.39 -5.32 -15.27
C PRO A 61 12.77 -4.12 -16.15
N GLY A 62 13.95 -4.16 -16.75
CA GLY A 62 14.49 -3.04 -17.52
C GLY A 62 15.47 -2.15 -16.74
N TYR A 63 15.50 -2.24 -15.41
CA TYR A 63 16.48 -1.49 -14.63
C TYR A 63 17.88 -2.03 -14.87
N ARG A 64 18.82 -1.15 -15.21
CA ARG A 64 20.25 -1.43 -15.23
C ARG A 64 21.01 -0.21 -14.72
N PRO A 65 22.13 -0.39 -13.98
CA PRO A 65 22.93 0.74 -13.50
C PRO A 65 23.42 1.67 -14.61
N GLY A 66 23.59 1.18 -15.84
CA GLY A 66 23.98 2.03 -16.98
C GLY A 66 22.90 3.02 -17.46
N LEU A 67 21.65 2.85 -17.04
CA LEU A 67 20.53 3.77 -17.33
C LEU A 67 20.29 4.78 -16.20
N ASP A 68 20.87 4.52 -15.02
CA ASP A 68 20.78 5.33 -13.82
C ASP A 68 22.12 6.09 -13.67
N ARG A 69 22.17 7.32 -14.19
CA ARG A 69 23.43 8.07 -14.34
C ARG A 69 24.00 8.52 -13.00
N ASP A 70 23.14 8.83 -12.06
CA ASP A 70 23.43 9.34 -10.72
C ASP A 70 23.35 8.26 -9.64
N ASN A 71 22.89 7.06 -9.98
CA ASN A 71 22.87 5.85 -9.15
C ASN A 71 21.92 5.93 -7.94
N ASP A 72 20.91 6.79 -7.99
CA ASP A 72 19.95 7.02 -6.92
C ASP A 72 18.89 5.89 -6.84
N GLY A 73 18.79 5.08 -7.89
CA GLY A 73 17.88 3.95 -8.01
C GLY A 73 16.68 4.17 -8.90
N VAL A 74 16.63 5.31 -9.57
CA VAL A 74 15.61 5.68 -10.52
C VAL A 74 16.28 5.91 -11.88
N ALA A 75 16.24 4.90 -12.74
CA ALA A 75 16.72 5.04 -14.09
C ALA A 75 15.73 5.85 -14.94
N CYS A 76 16.27 6.66 -15.86
CA CYS A 76 15.49 7.39 -16.87
C CYS A 76 14.46 8.37 -16.31
N GLU A 77 14.80 9.07 -15.22
CA GLU A 77 13.99 10.15 -14.66
C GLU A 77 13.68 11.26 -15.68
N VAL A 78 14.67 11.55 -16.53
CA VAL A 78 14.56 12.51 -17.63
C VAL A 78 14.68 11.76 -18.94
N CYS A 79 13.60 11.79 -19.73
CA CYS A 79 13.52 11.20 -21.05
C CYS A 79 14.29 12.03 -22.09
N HIS A 80 15.59 11.79 -22.18
CA HIS A 80 16.50 12.38 -23.16
C HIS A 80 17.28 11.26 -23.89
#